data_AF-A0A5J4U1D1-F1
#
_entry.id   AF-A0A5J4U1D1-F1
#
_cell.length_a   1.000
_cell.length_b   1.000
_cell.length_c   1.000
_cell.angle_alpha   90.00
_cell.angle_beta   90.00
_cell.angle_gamma   90.00
#
_symmetry.space_group_name_H-M   'P 1'
#
loop_
_entity.id
_entity.type
_entity.pdbx_description
1 polymer ?
#
loop_
_entity_poly.entity_id
_entity_poly.type
_entity_poly.pdbx_seq_one_letter_code
_entity_poly.pdbx_strand_id
1 'polypeptide(L)'
;MFRNWSLTFQYTKQFTQLGCTVDLITGLHAEPLTESGLKNLICDIKPVTISIKNYVITEVTANMAGYKATNACLNRVRQFYSQRPFVVPAQRVEIWPFPTIATLTGILSSQNIPLSHVIDFCLMFPKEARATTCFENPCYQNMQVTTCGRNFPDMPMNTLDQQFFQLQLNSSNLDLLFEATDEYEDALTTPRNTATRRLNPHTDLTSFLITLQCERNSNGALTFDGLYTQNQNTSVELRGAPIYQGATDSYYNVDTSGKKPPPLILCTVHDTFWLFSPAAGANCIQDTNHSFYEVIGPLRV
;
A
#
# COMPACT_ATOMS: atom_id res chain seq x y z
N MET A 1 -8.58 45.55 20.04
CA MET A 1 -7.33 44.78 19.86
C MET A 1 -7.72 43.39 19.38
N PHE A 2 -7.62 43.13 18.08
CA PHE A 2 -7.92 41.81 17.52
C PHE A 2 -6.79 40.84 17.93
N ARG A 3 -7.08 39.88 18.80
CA ARG A 3 -6.20 38.72 19.00
C ARG A 3 -6.61 37.69 17.96
N ASN A 4 -5.93 37.68 16.82
CA ASN A 4 -5.93 36.49 15.96
C ASN A 4 -5.16 35.40 16.71
N TRP A 5 -5.88 34.43 17.27
CA TRP A 5 -5.26 33.19 17.72
C TRP A 5 -5.22 32.28 16.50
N SER A 6 -4.06 32.14 15.86
CA SER A 6 -3.83 31.02 14.95
C SER A 6 -3.45 29.81 15.81
N LEU A 7 -4.31 28.79 15.84
CA LEU A 7 -3.87 27.47 16.31
C LEU A 7 -2.86 26.96 15.29
N THR A 8 -1.59 26.97 15.66
CA THR A 8 -0.52 26.44 14.84
C THR A 8 -0.18 25.04 15.34
N PHE A 9 -0.36 24.06 14.46
CA PHE A 9 0.15 22.70 14.69
C PHE A 9 1.60 22.66 14.27
N GLN A 10 2.47 22.20 15.16
CA GLN A 10 3.85 21.92 14.85
C GLN A 10 3.98 20.42 14.57
N TYR A 11 4.32 20.09 13.33
CA TYR A 11 4.62 18.73 12.92
C TYR A 11 6.13 18.53 13.10
N THR A 12 6.49 17.55 13.92
CA THR A 12 7.91 17.20 14.19
C THR A 12 8.51 16.32 13.09
N LYS A 13 7.67 15.78 12.21
CA LYS A 13 8.07 14.96 11.07
C LYS A 13 7.88 15.73 9.77
N GLN A 14 8.76 15.47 8.81
CA GLN A 14 8.69 16.04 7.46
C GLN A 14 7.44 15.59 6.69
N PHE A 15 6.88 14.44 7.06
CA PHE A 15 5.64 13.88 6.53
C PHE A 15 4.56 13.81 7.62
N THR A 16 3.34 14.18 7.25
CA THR A 16 2.19 14.19 8.17
C THR A 16 1.21 13.09 7.77
N GLN A 17 1.15 12.03 8.56
CA GLN A 17 0.11 11.01 8.44
C GLN A 17 -1.07 11.37 9.35
N LEU A 18 -2.28 11.33 8.80
CA LEU A 18 -3.50 11.48 9.60
C LEU A 18 -3.55 10.40 10.67
N GLY A 19 -3.81 10.79 11.91
CA GLY A 19 -3.81 9.88 13.05
C GLY A 19 -2.52 9.82 13.86
N CYS A 20 -1.43 10.44 13.41
CA CYS A 20 -0.26 10.67 14.26
C CYS A 20 -0.55 11.75 15.31
N THR A 21 0.11 11.63 16.47
CA THR A 21 0.15 12.69 17.49
C THR A 21 0.99 13.85 16.99
N VAL A 22 0.48 15.07 17.16
CA VAL A 22 1.11 16.33 16.74
C VAL A 22 1.09 17.31 17.91
N ASP A 23 2.03 18.25 17.88
CA ASP A 23 2.17 19.26 18.93
C ASP A 23 1.29 20.46 18.62
N LEU A 24 0.27 20.70 19.45
CA LEU A 24 -0.58 21.88 19.38
C LEU A 24 0.01 22.97 20.27
N ILE A 25 0.37 24.10 19.67
CA ILE A 25 0.74 25.29 20.41
C ILE A 25 -0.54 25.96 20.90
N THR A 26 -0.77 25.87 22.21
CA THR A 26 -1.96 26.40 22.89
C THR A 26 -1.75 27.78 23.50
N GLY A 27 -0.50 28.23 23.60
CA GLY A 27 -0.13 29.50 24.20
C GLY A 27 1.31 29.88 23.87
N LEU A 28 1.58 31.19 23.92
CA LEU A 28 2.92 31.76 23.82
C LEU A 28 3.09 32.71 25.01
N HIS A 29 4.18 32.55 25.75
CA HIS A 29 4.54 33.46 26.85
C HIS A 29 6.04 33.74 26.85
N ALA A 30 6.44 34.88 27.40
CA ALA A 30 7.85 35.25 27.50
C ALA A 30 8.45 34.78 28.83
N GLU A 31 9.69 34.32 28.83
CA GLU A 31 10.43 34.06 30.08
C GLU A 31 10.53 35.32 30.96
N PRO A 32 10.59 35.15 32.29
CA PRO A 32 11.03 36.22 33.18
C PRO A 32 12.40 36.75 32.77
N LEU A 33 12.61 38.06 32.86
CA LEU A 33 13.87 38.70 32.47
C LEU A 33 15.05 38.08 33.23
N THR A 34 15.99 37.51 32.48
CA THR A 34 17.33 37.20 32.99
C THR A 34 18.22 38.45 32.90
N GLU A 35 19.32 38.49 33.67
CA GLU A 35 20.25 39.64 33.71
C GLU A 35 20.83 40.02 32.34
N SER A 36 20.76 39.14 31.33
CA SER A 36 21.22 39.37 29.96
C SER A 36 20.25 40.18 29.09
N GLY A 37 19.04 40.47 29.56
CA GLY A 37 18.07 41.35 28.88
C GLY A 37 17.36 40.75 27.66
N LEU A 38 17.63 39.49 27.30
CA LEU A 38 16.96 38.78 26.21
C LEU A 38 15.68 38.07 26.70
N LYS A 39 14.58 38.22 25.97
CA LYS A 39 13.32 37.50 26.23
C LYS A 39 13.21 36.30 25.28
N ASN A 40 13.30 35.08 25.82
CA ASN A 40 12.91 33.89 25.08
C ASN A 40 11.39 33.77 25.06
N LEU A 41 10.82 33.37 23.93
CA LEU A 41 9.41 33.02 23.79
C LEU A 41 9.26 31.52 24.02
N ILE A 42 8.45 31.13 25.00
CA ILE A 42 8.08 29.75 25.31
C ILE A 42 6.72 29.45 24.70
N CYS A 43 6.61 28.28 24.07
CA CYS A 43 5.36 27.72 23.56
C CYS A 43 4.75 26.74 24.57
N ASP A 44 3.47 26.89 24.88
CA ASP A 44 2.69 25.89 25.61
C ASP A 44 2.23 24.79 24.65
N ILE A 45 2.88 23.63 24.70
CA ILE A 45 2.63 22.51 23.78
C ILE A 45 1.67 21.50 24.42
N LYS A 46 0.63 21.11 23.68
CA LYS A 46 -0.24 19.97 24.02
C LYS A 46 -0.24 18.94 22.90
N PRO A 47 -0.02 17.65 23.19
CA PRO A 47 -0.15 16.61 22.18
C PRO A 47 -1.62 16.45 21.80
N VAL A 48 -1.90 16.44 20.51
CA VAL A 48 -3.23 16.19 19.94
C VAL A 48 -3.14 15.23 18.77
N THR A 49 -4.19 14.47 18.51
CA THR A 49 -4.26 13.59 17.34
C THR A 49 -5.27 14.17 16.35
N ILE A 50 -4.82 14.50 15.15
CA ILE A 50 -5.72 14.97 14.09
C ILE A 50 -6.43 13.75 13.48
N SER A 51 -7.77 13.76 13.50
CA SER A 51 -8.58 12.77 12.81
C SER A 51 -9.57 13.44 11.87
N ILE A 52 -9.74 12.86 10.68
CA ILE A 52 -10.76 13.27 9.73
C ILE A 52 -11.82 12.17 9.71
N LYS A 53 -13.05 12.51 10.11
CA LYS A 53 -14.12 11.52 10.29
C LYS A 53 -14.96 11.28 9.04
N ASN A 54 -15.01 12.23 8.11
CA ASN A 54 -15.82 12.17 6.89
C ASN A 54 -15.13 12.96 5.76
N TYR A 55 -14.22 12.32 5.02
CA TYR A 55 -13.62 12.93 3.83
C TYR A 55 -14.08 12.24 2.57
N VAL A 56 -14.13 13.01 1.49
CA VAL A 56 -14.26 12.50 0.13
C VAL A 56 -12.97 12.86 -0.57
N ILE A 57 -12.30 11.87 -1.15
CA ILE A 57 -11.17 12.13 -2.05
C ILE A 57 -11.77 12.73 -3.32
N THR A 58 -11.56 14.03 -3.54
CA THR A 58 -12.07 14.73 -4.72
C THR A 58 -11.13 14.62 -5.91
N GLU A 59 -9.83 14.45 -5.66
CA GLU A 59 -8.79 14.36 -6.68
C GLU A 59 -7.62 13.54 -6.14
N VAL A 60 -7.02 12.74 -7.03
CA VAL A 60 -5.75 12.04 -6.79
C VAL A 60 -4.81 12.47 -7.90
N THR A 61 -3.66 13.02 -7.55
CA THR A 61 -2.66 13.50 -8.51
C THR A 61 -1.41 12.63 -8.39
N ALA A 62 -0.96 12.05 -9.50
CA ALA A 62 0.32 11.37 -9.58
C ALA A 62 1.31 12.26 -10.36
N ASN A 63 2.49 12.51 -9.78
CA ASN A 63 3.57 13.21 -10.48
C ASN A 63 4.21 12.25 -11.49
N MET A 64 3.76 12.28 -12.73
CA MET A 64 4.42 11.56 -13.82
C MET A 64 5.50 12.47 -14.43
N ALA A 65 6.75 12.03 -14.38
CA ALA A 65 7.82 12.68 -15.13
C ALA A 65 7.52 12.53 -16.64
N GLY A 66 7.33 13.67 -17.31
CA GLY A 66 7.01 13.71 -18.74
C GLY A 66 8.01 14.55 -19.50
N TYR A 67 8.33 14.13 -20.72
CA TYR A 67 9.02 14.99 -21.68
C TYR A 67 8.08 16.14 -22.09
N LYS A 68 8.62 17.35 -22.21
CA LYS A 68 7.87 18.55 -22.61
C LYS A 68 7.35 18.40 -24.05
N ALA A 69 6.17 17.78 -24.21
CA ALA A 69 5.54 17.60 -25.50
C ALA A 69 5.15 18.95 -26.10
N THR A 70 5.45 19.18 -27.38
CA THR A 70 5.01 20.39 -28.07
C THR A 70 3.51 20.33 -28.34
N ASN A 71 2.86 21.50 -28.46
CA ASN A 71 1.44 21.57 -28.86
C ASN A 71 1.17 20.84 -30.19
N ALA A 72 2.13 20.85 -31.12
CA ALA A 72 2.05 20.11 -32.37
C ALA A 72 2.02 18.59 -32.15
N CYS A 73 2.83 18.07 -31.22
CA CYS A 73 2.80 16.66 -30.82
C CYS A 73 1.46 16.30 -30.18
N LEU A 74 0.99 17.08 -29.20
CA LEU A 74 -0.30 16.87 -28.55
C LEU A 74 -1.47 16.87 -29.54
N ASN A 75 -1.47 17.79 -30.51
CA ASN A 75 -2.50 17.85 -31.55
C ASN A 75 -2.47 16.64 -32.50
N ARG A 76 -1.28 16.14 -32.87
CA ARG A 76 -1.15 14.91 -33.65
C ARG A 76 -1.65 13.69 -32.89
N VAL A 77 -1.31 13.57 -31.61
CA VAL A 77 -1.80 12.50 -30.73
C VAL A 77 -3.32 12.53 -30.65
N ARG A 78 -3.92 13.71 -30.43
CA ARG A 78 -5.39 13.88 -30.45
C ARG A 78 -6.00 13.48 -31.79
N GLN A 79 -5.44 13.91 -32.92
CA GLN A 79 -5.94 13.56 -34.24
C GLN A 79 -5.87 12.04 -34.49
N PHE A 80 -4.74 11.42 -34.13
CA PHE A 80 -4.53 9.98 -34.28
C PHE A 80 -5.60 9.17 -33.54
N TYR A 81 -5.87 9.52 -32.28
CA TYR A 81 -6.88 8.83 -31.47
C TYR A 81 -8.32 9.31 -31.70
N SER A 82 -8.54 10.41 -32.44
CA SER A 82 -9.89 10.87 -32.80
C SER A 82 -10.59 10.00 -33.84
N GLN A 83 -9.84 9.15 -34.55
CA GLN A 83 -10.36 8.30 -35.63
C GLN A 83 -10.21 6.80 -35.34
N ARG A 84 -9.50 6.44 -34.26
CA ARG A 84 -9.15 5.05 -33.96
C ARG A 84 -9.37 4.78 -32.48
N PRO A 85 -10.10 3.71 -32.13
CA PRO A 85 -10.10 3.26 -30.76
C PRO A 85 -8.68 2.84 -30.37
N PHE A 86 -8.34 3.03 -29.10
CA PHE A 86 -7.08 2.55 -28.55
C PHE A 86 -7.31 1.96 -27.17
N VAL A 87 -6.42 1.06 -26.80
CA VAL A 87 -6.46 0.36 -25.53
C VAL A 87 -5.33 0.84 -24.64
N VAL A 88 -5.67 1.17 -23.40
CA VAL A 88 -4.72 1.47 -22.34
C VAL A 88 -4.72 0.28 -21.38
N PRO A 89 -3.62 -0.49 -21.28
CA PRO A 89 -3.49 -1.52 -20.26
C PRO A 89 -3.66 -0.92 -18.87
N ALA A 90 -4.29 -1.66 -17.98
CA ALA A 90 -4.52 -1.26 -16.60
C ALA A 90 -4.51 -2.48 -15.69
N GLN A 91 -4.46 -2.23 -14.38
CA GLN A 91 -4.64 -3.27 -13.38
C GLN A 91 -5.86 -2.96 -12.54
N ARG A 92 -6.66 -3.99 -12.25
CA ARG A 92 -7.77 -3.91 -11.31
C ARG A 92 -7.34 -4.60 -10.02
N VAL A 93 -7.52 -3.92 -8.91
CA VAL A 93 -7.28 -4.48 -7.57
C VAL A 93 -8.62 -4.71 -6.90
N GLU A 94 -8.86 -5.93 -6.42
CA GLU A 94 -10.00 -6.27 -5.58
C GLU A 94 -9.52 -6.57 -4.16
N ILE A 95 -10.30 -6.15 -3.18
CA ILE A 95 -9.90 -6.15 -1.76
C ILE A 95 -10.75 -7.15 -0.99
N TRP A 96 -10.07 -8.05 -0.28
CA TRP A 96 -10.65 -9.19 0.44
C TRP A 96 -10.10 -9.24 1.88
N PRO A 97 -10.76 -8.58 2.85
CA PRO A 97 -10.39 -8.69 4.26
C PRO A 97 -10.59 -10.13 4.75
N PHE A 98 -9.59 -10.69 5.41
CA PHE A 98 -9.73 -11.99 6.08
C PHE A 98 -10.75 -11.90 7.23
N PRO A 99 -11.46 -12.99 7.56
CA PRO A 99 -12.47 -12.96 8.62
C PRO A 99 -11.87 -12.91 10.02
N THR A 100 -10.62 -13.36 10.20
CA THR A 100 -9.98 -13.49 11.51
C THR A 100 -8.83 -12.48 11.66
N ILE A 101 -8.75 -11.86 12.84
CA ILE A 101 -7.61 -11.01 13.22
C ILE A 101 -6.38 -11.84 13.58
N ALA A 102 -5.20 -11.22 13.58
CA ALA A 102 -4.00 -11.87 14.11
C ALA A 102 -4.16 -12.24 15.59
N THR A 103 -3.55 -13.35 16.00
CA THR A 103 -3.51 -13.84 17.38
C THR A 103 -2.08 -13.79 17.94
N LEU A 104 -1.91 -14.09 19.23
CA LEU A 104 -0.59 -14.16 19.88
C LEU A 104 0.37 -15.16 19.21
N THR A 105 -0.16 -16.23 18.61
CA THR A 105 0.65 -17.24 17.90
C THR A 105 0.84 -16.91 16.43
N GLY A 106 0.23 -15.83 15.94
CA GLY A 106 0.30 -15.39 14.55
C GLY A 106 -1.04 -15.40 13.82
N ILE A 107 -0.96 -15.54 12.51
CA ILE A 107 -2.06 -15.53 11.56
C ILE A 107 -2.27 -16.96 11.07
N LEU A 108 -3.52 -17.39 11.15
CA LEU A 108 -4.03 -18.55 10.44
C LEU A 108 -5.48 -18.22 10.10
N SER A 109 -5.72 -17.77 8.86
CA SER A 109 -7.06 -17.36 8.42
C SER A 109 -7.27 -17.80 6.99
N SER A 110 -8.48 -18.28 6.70
CA SER A 110 -8.89 -18.61 5.34
C SER A 110 -10.15 -17.86 4.94
N GLN A 111 -10.33 -17.67 3.65
CA GLN A 111 -11.56 -17.15 3.05
C GLN A 111 -11.78 -17.78 1.69
N ASN A 112 -13.05 -17.91 1.29
CA ASN A 112 -13.41 -18.46 -0.01
C ASN A 112 -13.74 -17.30 -0.95
N ILE A 113 -12.92 -17.10 -1.99
CA ILE A 113 -13.11 -16.04 -2.98
C ILE A 113 -13.02 -16.61 -4.40
N PRO A 114 -13.73 -16.04 -5.39
CA PRO A 114 -13.54 -16.43 -6.78
C PRO A 114 -12.17 -15.93 -7.25
N LEU A 115 -11.38 -16.82 -7.86
CA LEU A 115 -10.06 -16.47 -8.40
C LEU A 115 -10.10 -16.70 -9.91
N SER A 116 -9.91 -15.64 -10.70
CA SER A 116 -9.94 -15.71 -12.16
C SER A 116 -9.13 -14.56 -12.71
N HIS A 117 -8.16 -14.86 -13.58
CA HIS A 117 -7.21 -13.90 -14.15
C HIS A 117 -6.38 -13.14 -13.10
N VAL A 118 -6.01 -13.82 -12.00
CA VAL A 118 -5.22 -13.22 -10.93
C VAL A 118 -3.73 -13.29 -11.26
N ILE A 119 -3.09 -12.13 -11.36
CA ILE A 119 -1.67 -12.02 -11.68
C ILE A 119 -0.79 -12.04 -10.42
N ASP A 120 -1.26 -11.38 -9.35
CA ASP A 120 -0.54 -11.18 -8.10
C ASP A 120 -1.51 -11.22 -6.91
N PHE A 121 -1.04 -11.73 -5.78
CA PHE A 121 -1.63 -11.48 -4.47
C PHE A 121 -0.83 -10.42 -3.73
N CYS A 122 -1.49 -9.40 -3.22
CA CYS A 122 -0.86 -8.40 -2.34
C CYS A 122 -1.44 -8.51 -0.92
N LEU A 123 -0.59 -8.63 0.09
CA LEU A 123 -1.01 -8.64 1.50
C LEU A 123 -0.72 -7.29 2.15
N MET A 124 -1.73 -6.74 2.81
CA MET A 124 -1.63 -5.51 3.58
C MET A 124 -1.90 -5.78 5.06
N PHE A 125 -1.19 -5.03 5.91
CA PHE A 125 -1.12 -5.21 7.36
C PHE A 125 -1.60 -3.95 8.08
N PRO A 126 -2.91 -3.63 8.02
CA PRO A 126 -3.46 -2.47 8.70
C PRO A 126 -3.32 -2.59 10.22
N LYS A 127 -2.83 -1.54 10.89
CA LYS A 127 -2.86 -1.41 12.35
C LYS A 127 -4.11 -0.68 12.86
N GLU A 128 -4.84 -0.03 11.96
CA GLU A 128 -6.06 0.71 12.26
C GLU A 128 -7.10 0.48 11.17
N ALA A 129 -8.39 0.46 11.53
CA ALA A 129 -9.49 0.26 10.57
C ALA A 129 -9.57 1.34 9.47
N ARG A 130 -8.94 2.50 9.69
CA ARG A 130 -8.87 3.61 8.74
C ARG A 130 -7.59 3.64 7.90
N ALA A 131 -6.69 2.68 8.08
CA ALA A 131 -5.46 2.61 7.31
C ALA A 131 -5.78 2.24 5.86
N THR A 132 -5.33 3.05 4.90
CA THR A 132 -5.64 2.88 3.47
C THR A 132 -4.40 2.71 2.62
N THR A 133 -3.32 3.46 2.89
CA THR A 133 -2.11 3.51 2.04
C THR A 133 -0.80 3.32 2.80
N CYS A 134 -0.83 3.32 4.13
CA CYS A 134 0.35 3.36 4.97
C CYS A 134 0.40 2.12 5.87
N PHE A 135 1.33 1.22 5.61
CA PHE A 135 1.46 -0.08 6.27
C PHE A 135 2.93 -0.34 6.62
N GLU A 136 3.17 -0.90 7.79
CA GLU A 136 4.52 -1.26 8.25
C GLU A 136 4.75 -2.76 8.09
N ASN A 137 6.01 -3.17 7.94
CA ASN A 137 6.40 -4.57 7.98
C ASN A 137 5.92 -5.21 9.31
N PRO A 138 5.12 -6.31 9.26
CA PRO A 138 4.61 -6.95 10.46
C PRO A 138 5.72 -7.62 11.30
N CYS A 139 6.90 -7.87 10.71
CA CYS A 139 8.03 -8.61 11.29
C CYS A 139 7.64 -10.06 11.63
N TYR A 140 7.10 -10.75 10.63
CA TYR A 140 6.60 -12.11 10.71
C TYR A 140 7.46 -13.10 9.92
N GLN A 141 7.48 -14.33 10.40
CA GLN A 141 8.10 -15.51 9.80
C GLN A 141 7.04 -16.51 9.35
N ASN A 142 7.45 -17.48 8.55
CA ASN A 142 6.59 -18.51 7.98
C ASN A 142 5.39 -17.94 7.19
N MET A 143 5.57 -16.76 6.59
CA MET A 143 4.56 -16.09 5.78
C MET A 143 4.34 -16.87 4.49
N GLN A 144 3.11 -17.31 4.26
CA GLN A 144 2.72 -18.01 3.03
C GLN A 144 1.21 -17.93 2.80
N VAL A 145 0.82 -17.81 1.53
CA VAL A 145 -0.57 -17.97 1.07
C VAL A 145 -0.73 -19.34 0.42
N THR A 146 -1.77 -20.07 0.76
CA THR A 146 -2.09 -21.37 0.16
C THR A 146 -3.46 -21.31 -0.51
N THR A 147 -3.52 -21.66 -1.79
CA THR A 147 -4.77 -21.76 -2.57
C THR A 147 -4.67 -22.84 -3.63
N CYS A 148 -5.75 -23.55 -3.92
CA CYS A 148 -5.82 -24.63 -4.91
C CYS A 148 -4.68 -25.67 -4.80
N GLY A 149 -4.27 -25.99 -3.56
CA GLY A 149 -3.17 -26.94 -3.30
C GLY A 149 -1.76 -26.41 -3.62
N ARG A 150 -1.61 -25.11 -3.87
CA ARG A 150 -0.34 -24.43 -4.13
C ARG A 150 -0.03 -23.38 -3.09
N ASN A 151 1.25 -23.10 -2.93
CA ASN A 151 1.80 -22.19 -1.96
C ASN A 151 2.46 -20.99 -2.64
N PHE A 152 2.25 -19.80 -2.09
CA PHE A 152 2.82 -18.54 -2.57
C PHE A 152 3.50 -17.80 -1.41
N PRO A 153 4.83 -17.64 -1.43
CA PRO A 153 5.78 -18.34 -2.31
C PRO A 153 5.87 -19.83 -1.95
N ASP A 154 6.54 -20.67 -2.75
CA ASP A 154 6.62 -22.13 -2.51
C ASP A 154 7.16 -22.50 -1.12
N MET A 155 8.20 -21.79 -0.69
CA MET A 155 8.78 -21.92 0.64
C MET A 155 8.24 -20.85 1.59
N PRO A 156 7.97 -21.16 2.87
CA PRO A 156 7.57 -20.16 3.85
C PRO A 156 8.68 -19.11 4.03
N MET A 157 8.31 -17.83 4.00
CA MET A 157 9.28 -16.73 4.06
C MET A 157 9.27 -15.98 5.39
N ASN A 158 10.41 -15.39 5.71
CA ASN A 158 10.59 -14.46 6.81
C ASN A 158 10.76 -13.03 6.27
N THR A 159 9.91 -12.12 6.74
CA THR A 159 9.84 -10.72 6.29
C THR A 159 11.08 -9.88 6.60
N LEU A 160 12.04 -10.40 7.38
CA LEU A 160 13.32 -9.74 7.67
C LEU A 160 14.53 -10.40 6.99
N ASP A 161 14.33 -11.48 6.24
CA ASP A 161 15.42 -12.24 5.63
C ASP A 161 15.71 -11.79 4.18
N GLN A 162 16.97 -11.95 3.76
CA GLN A 162 17.44 -11.55 2.43
C GLN A 162 16.64 -12.19 1.28
N GLN A 163 16.21 -13.45 1.43
CA GLN A 163 15.42 -14.14 0.41
C GLN A 163 14.06 -13.46 0.18
N PHE A 164 13.47 -12.93 1.24
CA PHE A 164 12.23 -12.18 1.14
C PHE A 164 12.44 -10.83 0.46
N PHE A 165 13.52 -10.11 0.78
CA PHE A 165 13.86 -8.85 0.10
C PHE A 165 14.03 -9.05 -1.40
N GLN A 166 14.76 -10.09 -1.81
CA GLN A 166 14.92 -10.42 -3.23
C GLN A 166 13.57 -10.72 -3.89
N LEU A 167 12.69 -11.48 -3.22
CA LEU A 167 11.35 -11.76 -3.74
C LEU A 167 10.53 -10.48 -3.95
N GLN A 168 10.57 -9.54 -3.00
CA GLN A 168 9.82 -8.29 -3.09
C GLN A 168 10.40 -7.32 -4.13
N LEU A 169 11.72 -7.25 -4.27
CA LEU A 169 12.37 -6.45 -5.31
C LEU A 169 12.06 -6.99 -6.71
N ASN A 170 12.09 -8.32 -6.88
CA ASN A 170 11.71 -8.96 -8.13
C ASN A 170 10.22 -8.75 -8.46
N SER A 171 9.35 -8.77 -7.45
CA SER A 171 7.91 -8.60 -7.65
C SER A 171 7.50 -7.15 -7.93
N SER A 172 8.30 -6.19 -7.48
CA SER A 172 8.05 -4.76 -7.70
C SER A 172 8.33 -4.30 -9.14
N ASN A 173 8.96 -5.15 -9.96
CA ASN A 173 9.29 -4.87 -11.36
C ASN A 173 9.95 -3.49 -11.56
N LEU A 174 10.83 -3.09 -10.64
CA LEU A 174 11.62 -1.87 -10.77
C LEU A 174 12.52 -2.03 -12.01
N ASP A 175 12.20 -1.30 -13.09
CA ASP A 175 12.93 -1.34 -14.35
C ASP A 175 13.87 -0.12 -14.46
N LEU A 176 14.60 -0.01 -15.57
CA LEU A 176 15.55 1.09 -15.77
C LEU A 176 14.94 2.50 -15.69
N LEU A 177 13.60 2.63 -15.78
CA LEU A 177 12.90 3.90 -15.70
C LEU A 177 12.45 4.23 -14.26
N PHE A 178 12.28 3.23 -13.41
CA PHE A 178 11.76 3.38 -12.04
C PHE A 178 12.71 2.78 -11.01
N GLU A 179 13.24 3.65 -10.14
CA GLU A 179 13.99 3.23 -8.96
C GLU A 179 13.08 3.08 -7.74
N ALA A 180 13.52 2.29 -6.76
CA ALA A 180 12.85 2.25 -5.46
C ALA A 180 12.95 3.62 -4.80
N THR A 181 11.90 4.03 -4.07
CA THR A 181 12.02 5.21 -3.21
C THR A 181 12.72 4.82 -1.91
N ASP A 182 13.41 5.78 -1.29
CA ASP A 182 14.06 5.60 0.02
C ASP A 182 13.07 5.02 1.05
N GLU A 183 11.81 5.48 1.05
CA GLU A 183 10.78 4.98 1.97
C GLU A 183 10.42 3.52 1.72
N TYR A 184 10.40 3.07 0.46
CA TYR A 184 10.14 1.66 0.13
C TYR A 184 11.32 0.78 0.56
N GLU A 185 12.56 1.20 0.27
CA GLU A 185 13.75 0.46 0.67
C GLU A 185 13.89 0.37 2.19
N ASP A 186 13.66 1.47 2.89
CA ASP A 186 13.70 1.55 4.35
C ASP A 186 12.60 0.68 4.95
N ALA A 187 11.36 0.76 4.45
CA ALA A 187 10.23 -0.06 4.93
C ALA A 187 10.47 -1.56 4.73
N LEU A 188 11.17 -1.94 3.65
CA LEU A 188 11.51 -3.33 3.36
C LEU A 188 12.62 -3.85 4.29
N THR A 189 13.67 -3.06 4.51
CA THR A 189 14.93 -3.53 5.12
C THR A 189 15.08 -3.21 6.61
N THR A 190 14.38 -2.19 7.12
CA THR A 190 14.53 -1.73 8.51
C THR A 190 13.60 -2.51 9.45
N PRO A 191 14.14 -3.29 10.40
CA PRO A 191 13.30 -4.03 11.36
C PRO A 191 12.58 -3.08 12.33
N ARG A 192 11.34 -3.41 12.71
CA ARG A 192 10.54 -2.62 13.67
C ARG A 192 10.78 -3.00 15.12
N ASN A 193 11.36 -4.17 15.36
CA ASN A 193 11.52 -4.76 16.66
C ASN A 193 12.74 -5.68 16.70
N THR A 194 13.20 -5.95 17.92
CA THR A 194 14.18 -6.98 18.25
C THR A 194 13.56 -7.92 19.28
N ALA A 195 14.29 -8.96 19.68
CA ALA A 195 13.86 -9.86 20.74
C ALA A 195 13.53 -9.14 22.07
N THR A 196 14.12 -7.97 22.33
CA THR A 196 14.03 -7.28 23.63
C THR A 196 13.23 -5.98 23.60
N ARG A 197 13.12 -5.30 22.45
CA ARG A 197 12.41 -4.01 22.37
C ARG A 197 11.84 -3.72 20.99
N ARG A 198 10.95 -2.73 20.94
CA ARG A 198 10.55 -2.07 19.69
C ARG A 198 11.51 -0.95 19.36
N LEU A 199 11.72 -0.71 18.07
CA LEU A 199 12.60 0.33 17.57
C LEU A 199 11.76 1.53 17.12
N ASN A 200 12.23 2.74 17.41
CA ASN A 200 11.66 3.96 16.85
C ASN A 200 12.42 4.28 15.57
N PRO A 201 11.76 4.37 14.41
CA PRO A 201 12.46 4.62 13.16
C PRO A 201 12.75 6.11 13.00
N HIS A 202 13.88 6.42 12.39
CA HIS A 202 14.27 7.78 12.02
C HIS A 202 13.79 8.19 10.61
N THR A 203 13.18 7.24 9.90
CA THR A 203 12.64 7.35 8.53
C THR A 203 11.19 6.87 8.49
N ASP A 204 10.51 7.06 7.36
CA ASP A 204 9.16 6.53 7.14
C ASP A 204 9.24 5.05 6.73
N LEU A 205 8.60 4.19 7.53
CA LEU A 205 8.55 2.74 7.29
C LEU A 205 7.16 2.27 6.86
N THR A 206 6.32 3.19 6.39
CA THR A 206 4.90 2.92 6.10
C THR A 206 4.60 2.59 4.64
N SER A 207 5.63 2.37 3.81
CA SER A 207 5.49 1.93 2.41
C SER A 207 5.70 0.42 2.24
N PHE A 208 5.05 -0.41 3.08
CA PHE A 208 5.21 -1.86 3.07
C PHE A 208 3.97 -2.60 2.56
N LEU A 209 4.14 -3.51 1.61
CA LEU A 209 3.14 -4.52 1.25
C LEU A 209 3.88 -5.78 0.81
N ILE A 210 3.25 -6.95 0.92
CA ILE A 210 3.84 -8.19 0.41
C ILE A 210 3.19 -8.53 -0.92
N THR A 211 3.93 -8.40 -2.01
CA THR A 211 3.51 -8.86 -3.34
C THR A 211 3.99 -10.28 -3.55
N LEU A 212 3.06 -11.17 -3.90
CA LEU A 212 3.29 -12.56 -4.24
C LEU A 212 2.86 -12.76 -5.70
N GLN A 213 3.84 -12.92 -6.58
CA GLN A 213 3.57 -13.15 -8.00
C GLN A 213 2.93 -14.52 -8.20
N CYS A 214 1.74 -14.56 -8.79
CA CYS A 214 1.02 -15.80 -9.06
C CYS A 214 1.37 -16.36 -10.44
N GLU A 215 1.44 -15.49 -11.44
CA GLU A 215 1.72 -15.92 -12.81
C GLU A 215 3.22 -16.10 -13.09
N ARG A 216 4.06 -15.19 -12.58
CA ARG A 216 5.48 -15.06 -12.95
C ARG A 216 6.44 -15.83 -12.05
N ASN A 217 6.01 -16.25 -10.86
CA ASN A 217 6.89 -16.81 -9.83
C ASN A 217 7.17 -18.32 -9.97
N SER A 218 6.72 -18.95 -11.04
CA SER A 218 7.12 -20.33 -11.31
C SER A 218 8.31 -20.27 -12.25
N ASN A 219 9.41 -20.95 -11.91
CA ASN A 219 10.61 -21.11 -12.75
C ASN A 219 10.30 -21.88 -14.07
N GLY A 220 9.38 -21.38 -14.89
CA GLY A 220 8.86 -21.98 -16.11
C GLY A 220 7.94 -23.20 -15.92
N ALA A 221 7.64 -23.61 -14.69
CA ALA A 221 6.94 -24.87 -14.46
C ALA A 221 5.41 -24.75 -14.58
N LEU A 222 4.76 -23.86 -13.83
CA LEU A 222 3.29 -23.75 -13.79
C LEU A 222 2.83 -22.36 -13.27
N THR A 223 2.33 -21.51 -14.17
CA THR A 223 1.61 -20.26 -13.88
C THR A 223 0.33 -20.53 -13.06
N PHE A 224 0.00 -19.66 -12.10
CA PHE A 224 -1.32 -19.60 -11.45
C PHE A 224 -2.05 -18.34 -11.90
N ASP A 225 -3.23 -18.52 -12.50
CA ASP A 225 -4.13 -17.44 -12.93
C ASP A 225 -5.56 -17.62 -12.40
N GLY A 226 -5.86 -18.76 -11.77
CA GLY A 226 -7.20 -19.12 -11.30
C GLY A 226 -8.19 -19.56 -12.39
N LEU A 227 -7.81 -19.66 -13.67
CA LEU A 227 -8.75 -19.96 -14.76
C LEU A 227 -9.45 -21.32 -14.61
N TYR A 228 -8.73 -22.30 -14.08
CA TYR A 228 -9.24 -23.66 -13.83
C TYR A 228 -10.30 -23.72 -12.73
N THR A 229 -10.49 -22.66 -11.94
CA THR A 229 -11.56 -22.59 -10.93
C THR A 229 -12.93 -22.34 -11.56
N GLN A 230 -13.01 -21.95 -12.84
CA GLN A 230 -14.26 -21.62 -13.53
C GLN A 230 -15.12 -20.59 -12.76
N ASN A 231 -14.47 -19.59 -12.15
CA ASN A 231 -15.09 -18.58 -11.29
C ASN A 231 -15.80 -19.16 -10.04
N GLN A 232 -15.53 -20.41 -9.66
CA GLN A 232 -15.97 -20.95 -8.39
C GLN A 232 -15.10 -20.41 -7.26
N ASN A 233 -15.72 -20.27 -6.08
CA ASN A 233 -15.00 -19.84 -4.90
C ASN A 233 -13.97 -20.90 -4.50
N THR A 234 -12.74 -20.46 -4.27
CA THR A 234 -11.64 -21.30 -3.80
C THR A 234 -11.11 -20.77 -2.48
N SER A 235 -10.66 -21.69 -1.63
CA SER A 235 -10.11 -21.34 -0.33
C SER A 235 -8.73 -20.73 -0.50
N VAL A 236 -8.57 -19.50 -0.03
CA VAL A 236 -7.29 -18.83 0.13
C VAL A 236 -6.98 -18.77 1.62
N GLU A 237 -5.93 -19.48 2.03
CA GLU A 237 -5.45 -19.50 3.40
C GLU A 237 -4.18 -18.66 3.52
N LEU A 238 -4.12 -17.78 4.53
CA LEU A 238 -2.93 -17.05 4.92
C LEU A 238 -2.43 -17.59 6.25
N ARG A 239 -1.12 -17.87 6.29
CA ARG A 239 -0.42 -18.21 7.54
C ARG A 239 0.83 -17.37 7.74
N GLY A 240 1.19 -17.20 9.01
CA GLY A 240 2.40 -16.51 9.43
C GLY A 240 2.49 -16.43 10.95
N ALA A 241 3.67 -16.27 11.51
CA ALA A 241 3.89 -16.14 12.95
C ALA A 241 4.80 -14.95 13.25
N PRO A 242 4.62 -14.24 14.37
CA PRO A 242 5.55 -13.18 14.74
C PRO A 242 6.95 -13.74 14.95
N ILE A 243 7.97 -13.02 14.48
CA ILE A 243 9.39 -13.36 14.75
C ILE A 243 9.68 -13.13 16.24
N TYR A 244 9.16 -12.04 16.79
CA TYR A 244 9.29 -11.69 18.21
C TYR A 244 7.91 -11.63 18.86
N GLN A 245 7.72 -12.40 19.94
CA GLN A 245 6.45 -12.58 20.62
C GLN A 245 6.28 -11.69 21.85
N GLY A 246 5.06 -11.62 22.39
CA GLY A 246 4.76 -10.88 23.61
C GLY A 246 4.78 -9.37 23.37
N ALA A 247 5.38 -8.60 24.27
CA ALA A 247 5.38 -7.13 24.20
C ALA A 247 6.13 -6.57 22.97
N THR A 248 7.05 -7.34 22.40
CA THR A 248 7.85 -6.92 21.24
C THR A 248 7.17 -7.18 19.91
N ASP A 249 6.07 -7.94 19.85
CA ASP A 249 5.28 -8.15 18.63
C ASP A 249 4.66 -6.82 18.18
N SER A 250 5.26 -6.19 17.17
CA SER A 250 4.92 -4.84 16.70
C SER A 250 3.62 -4.76 15.92
N TYR A 251 3.12 -5.88 15.40
CA TYR A 251 1.86 -5.90 14.64
C TYR A 251 0.68 -6.22 15.56
N TYR A 252 0.78 -7.28 16.37
CA TYR A 252 -0.32 -7.72 17.23
C TYR A 252 -0.64 -6.75 18.36
N ASN A 253 0.38 -6.12 18.98
CA ASN A 253 0.12 -5.05 19.95
C ASN A 253 0.37 -3.70 19.29
N VAL A 254 -0.69 -3.11 18.72
CA VAL A 254 -0.59 -1.85 17.96
C VAL A 254 -0.04 -0.72 18.83
N ASP A 255 -0.53 -0.63 20.07
CA ASP A 255 -0.13 0.37 21.05
C ASP A 255 -0.05 -0.23 22.48
N THR A 256 0.32 0.62 23.45
CA THR A 256 0.39 0.26 24.87
C THR A 256 -0.98 0.13 25.55
N SER A 257 -2.06 0.53 24.88
CA SER A 257 -3.44 0.42 25.40
C SER A 257 -4.05 -0.97 25.21
N GLY A 258 -3.33 -1.87 24.52
CA GLY A 258 -3.80 -3.23 24.23
C GLY A 258 -4.64 -3.32 22.95
N LYS A 259 -4.67 -2.26 22.14
CA LYS A 259 -5.36 -2.25 20.84
C LYS A 259 -4.84 -3.36 19.94
N LYS A 260 -5.77 -4.07 19.30
CA LYS A 260 -5.49 -5.14 18.34
C LYS A 260 -5.65 -4.63 16.90
N PRO A 261 -4.84 -5.15 15.96
CA PRO A 261 -4.97 -4.76 14.57
C PRO A 261 -6.31 -5.27 14.00
N PRO A 262 -6.90 -4.56 13.02
CA PRO A 262 -7.98 -5.10 12.21
C PRO A 262 -7.52 -6.36 11.42
N PRO A 263 -8.46 -7.08 10.79
CA PRO A 263 -8.10 -8.20 9.94
C PRO A 263 -7.18 -7.79 8.80
N LEU A 264 -6.31 -8.73 8.42
CA LEU A 264 -5.42 -8.53 7.30
C LEU A 264 -6.21 -8.46 6.00
N ILE A 265 -5.64 -7.79 5.02
CA ILE A 265 -6.29 -7.58 3.74
C ILE A 265 -5.49 -8.33 2.67
N LEU A 266 -6.17 -9.23 1.97
CA LEU A 266 -5.69 -9.77 0.70
C LEU A 266 -6.20 -8.88 -0.42
N CYS A 267 -5.33 -8.50 -1.33
CA CYS A 267 -5.70 -7.88 -2.59
C CYS A 267 -5.40 -8.85 -3.73
N THR A 268 -6.37 -9.06 -4.61
CA THR A 268 -6.15 -9.79 -5.87
C THR A 268 -5.95 -8.76 -6.98
N VAL A 269 -4.83 -8.87 -7.68
CA VAL A 269 -4.52 -8.01 -8.83
C VAL A 269 -4.88 -8.77 -10.08
N HIS A 270 -5.53 -8.08 -11.02
CA HIS A 270 -5.96 -8.61 -12.30
C HIS A 270 -5.50 -7.69 -13.41
N ASP A 271 -5.03 -8.25 -14.51
CA ASP A 271 -4.84 -7.47 -15.73
C ASP A 271 -6.20 -7.09 -16.33
N THR A 272 -6.32 -5.82 -16.71
CA THR A 272 -7.52 -5.28 -17.36
C THR A 272 -7.07 -4.22 -18.36
N PHE A 273 -8.02 -3.56 -19.01
CA PHE A 273 -7.71 -2.48 -19.91
C PHE A 273 -8.88 -1.52 -20.05
N TRP A 274 -8.55 -0.29 -20.40
CA TRP A 274 -9.52 0.72 -20.79
C TRP A 274 -9.57 0.79 -22.31
N LEU A 275 -10.77 0.66 -22.87
CA LEU A 275 -11.02 0.94 -24.27
C LEU A 275 -11.47 2.39 -24.42
N PHE A 276 -10.70 3.18 -25.16
CA PHE A 276 -11.07 4.53 -25.55
C PHE A 276 -11.54 4.51 -26.99
N SER A 277 -12.75 5.01 -27.26
CA SER A 277 -13.25 5.13 -28.64
C SER A 277 -13.91 6.48 -28.90
N PRO A 278 -13.71 7.05 -30.11
CA PRO A 278 -14.44 8.26 -30.53
C PRO A 278 -15.95 8.04 -30.61
N ALA A 279 -16.37 6.84 -30.99
CA ALA A 279 -17.79 6.47 -31.15
C ALA A 279 -18.58 6.51 -29.84
N ALA A 280 -17.92 6.30 -28.70
CA ALA A 280 -18.51 6.42 -27.37
C ALA A 280 -18.48 7.87 -26.82
N GLY A 281 -18.16 8.88 -27.63
CA GLY A 281 -18.11 10.28 -27.19
C GLY A 281 -16.94 10.60 -26.28
N ALA A 282 -15.78 9.96 -26.49
CA ALA A 282 -14.60 10.02 -25.61
C ALA A 282 -14.80 9.41 -24.20
N ASN A 283 -15.84 8.59 -24.01
CA ASN A 283 -16.01 7.80 -22.79
C ASN A 283 -15.06 6.59 -22.79
N CYS A 284 -14.50 6.27 -21.62
CA CYS A 284 -13.78 5.01 -21.38
C CYS A 284 -14.73 3.97 -20.80
N ILE A 285 -14.62 2.73 -21.26
CA ILE A 285 -15.34 1.58 -20.70
C ILE A 285 -14.28 0.58 -20.23
N GLN A 286 -14.40 0.16 -18.98
CA GLN A 286 -13.64 -0.98 -18.46
C GLN A 286 -14.29 -2.25 -18.99
N ASP A 287 -13.54 -3.08 -19.69
CA ASP A 287 -14.00 -4.41 -20.07
C ASP A 287 -13.41 -5.45 -19.12
N THR A 288 -14.28 -6.22 -18.49
CA THR A 288 -13.93 -7.31 -17.56
C THR A 288 -14.40 -8.67 -18.07
N ASN A 289 -15.11 -8.71 -19.20
CA ASN A 289 -15.76 -9.92 -19.72
C ASN A 289 -15.03 -10.50 -20.92
N HIS A 290 -14.27 -9.67 -21.64
CA HIS A 290 -13.54 -10.07 -22.84
C HIS A 290 -12.03 -9.87 -22.64
N SER A 291 -11.23 -10.77 -23.20
CA SER A 291 -9.78 -10.64 -23.26
C SER A 291 -9.35 -9.51 -24.20
N PHE A 292 -8.13 -9.00 -23.99
CA PHE A 292 -7.53 -7.98 -24.85
C PHE A 292 -7.59 -8.37 -26.34
N TYR A 293 -7.27 -9.62 -26.66
CA TYR A 293 -7.26 -10.12 -28.04
C TYR A 293 -8.66 -10.23 -28.65
N GLU A 294 -9.68 -10.52 -27.85
CA GLU A 294 -11.08 -10.56 -28.32
C GLU A 294 -11.62 -9.17 -28.63
N VAL A 295 -11.19 -8.15 -27.88
CA VAL A 295 -11.60 -6.75 -28.12
C VAL A 295 -10.83 -6.11 -29.27
N ILE A 296 -9.53 -6.44 -29.41
CA ILE A 296 -8.66 -5.88 -30.47
C ILE A 296 -8.72 -6.67 -31.78
N GLY A 297 -8.92 -7.98 -31.74
CA GLY A 297 -8.99 -8.84 -32.93
C GLY A 297 -9.99 -8.40 -34.04
N PRO A 298 -11.15 -7.80 -33.69
CA PRO A 298 -12.08 -7.18 -34.65
C PRO A 298 -11.62 -5.81 -35.14
N LEU A 299 -10.81 -5.10 -34.35
CA LEU A 299 -10.23 -3.78 -34.65
C LEU A 299 -8.94 -3.97 -35.46
N ARG A 300 -9.02 -4.59 -36.64
CA ARG A 300 -7.85 -4.72 -37.51
C ARG A 300 -7.38 -3.33 -38.01
N VAL A 301 -6.06 -3.16 -37.92
CA VAL A 301 -5.21 -2.03 -38.35
C VAL A 301 -5.47 -1.59 -39.78
#